data_AF-A0A5N5ZHF4-F1
#
_entry.id   AF-A0A5N5ZHF4-F1
#
_cell.length_a   1.000
_cell.length_b   1.000
_cell.length_c   1.000
_cell.angle_alpha   90.00
_cell.angle_beta   90.00
_cell.angle_gamma   90.00
#
_symmetry.space_group_name_H-M   'P 1'
#
loop_
_entity.id
_entity.type
_entity.pdbx_description
1 polymer ?
#
loop_
_entity_poly.entity_id
_entity_poly.type
_entity_poly.pdbx_seq_one_letter_code
_entity_poly.pdbx_strand_id
1 'polypeptide(L)'
;MKKLKLVPLFLFAFFVSSYTCIAQETEEAVEEIEVDEEPAVIMATYISMEDTSFVFTYIDEDDEESEITFEKIAPEVKKSFNLADKSMIGKKFKITYTTENITDDDDEDSLVSIRVIIALEKL
;
A
#
# COMPACT_ATOMS: atom_id res chain seq x y z
N MET A 1 55.27 -18.85 7.68
CA MET A 1 54.29 -18.23 8.59
C MET A 1 53.83 -16.90 8.00
N LYS A 2 52.50 -16.67 8.01
CA LYS A 2 51.69 -15.44 7.82
C LYS A 2 52.51 -14.12 7.66
N LYS A 3 52.10 -13.15 6.83
CA LYS A 3 50.82 -12.44 6.95
C LYS A 3 50.31 -11.82 5.62
N LEU A 4 48.99 -11.93 5.44
CA LEU A 4 48.11 -11.13 4.58
C LEU A 4 48.14 -9.63 4.96
N LYS A 5 47.88 -8.75 3.98
CA LYS A 5 46.73 -7.80 3.89
C LYS A 5 46.92 -6.95 2.61
N LEU A 6 46.13 -7.11 1.55
CA LEU A 6 44.73 -6.69 1.30
C LEU A 6 44.56 -5.16 1.09
N VAL A 7 44.63 -4.76 -0.20
CA VAL A 7 43.72 -3.92 -1.02
C VAL A 7 43.50 -2.43 -0.63
N PRO A 8 43.33 -1.54 -1.65
CA PRO A 8 43.69 -0.13 -1.55
C PRO A 8 42.54 0.80 -1.16
N LEU A 9 42.96 1.92 -0.57
CA LEU A 9 42.50 3.30 -0.75
C LEU A 9 41.00 3.51 -1.03
N PHE A 10 40.26 3.71 0.05
CA PHE A 10 38.99 4.42 0.05
C PHE A 10 39.27 5.92 -0.17
N LEU A 11 38.77 6.52 -1.25
CA LEU A 11 38.46 7.95 -1.27
C LEU A 11 37.40 8.32 -2.30
N PHE A 12 36.18 8.43 -1.78
CA PHE A 12 35.15 9.45 -2.04
C PHE A 12 34.67 9.73 -3.48
N ALA A 13 33.42 9.29 -3.71
CA ALA A 13 32.27 10.04 -4.19
C ALA A 13 32.51 11.26 -5.10
N PHE A 14 31.93 11.21 -6.30
CA PHE A 14 30.98 12.18 -6.86
C PHE A 14 30.77 11.79 -8.31
N PHE A 15 29.61 11.24 -8.65
CA PHE A 15 28.89 11.55 -9.89
C PHE A 15 27.48 11.02 -9.71
N VAL A 16 26.67 11.89 -9.10
CA VAL A 16 25.21 11.87 -9.16
C VAL A 16 24.84 11.82 -10.64
N SER A 17 24.58 10.61 -11.15
CA SER A 17 23.92 10.44 -12.44
C SER A 17 22.43 10.54 -12.17
N SER A 18 21.99 11.79 -12.05
CA SER A 18 20.60 12.18 -12.21
C SER A 18 20.15 11.75 -13.61
N TYR A 19 19.51 10.59 -13.70
CA TYR A 19 18.67 10.28 -14.85
C TYR A 19 17.43 11.18 -14.77
N THR A 20 17.57 12.37 -15.33
CA THR A 20 16.44 13.19 -15.79
C THR A 20 16.41 13.08 -17.30
N CYS A 21 15.44 12.33 -17.83
CA CYS A 21 14.90 12.39 -19.20
C CYS A 21 13.86 11.27 -19.32
N ILE A 22 12.61 11.43 -19.78
CA ILE A 22 11.92 12.47 -20.56
C ILE A 22 10.41 12.31 -20.31
N ALA A 23 9.70 13.43 -20.48
CA ALA A 23 8.26 13.63 -20.47
C ALA A 23 7.39 12.53 -21.08
N GLN A 24 6.32 12.18 -20.37
CA GLN A 24 5.05 11.83 -20.98
C GLN A 24 3.97 12.54 -20.17
N GLU A 25 3.31 13.51 -20.80
CA GLU A 25 2.12 14.18 -20.28
C GLU A 25 1.01 13.13 -20.19
N THR A 26 0.79 12.63 -18.97
CA THR A 26 -0.52 12.18 -18.53
C THR A 26 -0.74 12.86 -17.20
N GLU A 27 -1.56 13.91 -17.19
CA GLU A 27 -2.20 14.39 -15.97
C GLU A 27 -3.11 13.28 -15.44
N GLU A 28 -2.54 12.29 -14.78
CA GLU A 28 -3.20 11.73 -13.61
C GLU A 28 -2.63 12.54 -12.46
N ALA A 29 -3.47 13.37 -11.85
CA ALA A 29 -3.19 13.93 -10.55
C ALA A 29 -2.82 12.75 -9.65
N VAL A 30 -1.51 12.57 -9.42
CA VAL A 30 -1.04 11.78 -8.30
C VAL A 30 -1.49 12.62 -7.12
N GLU A 31 -2.67 12.29 -6.60
CA GLU A 31 -3.11 12.74 -5.29
C GLU A 31 -1.96 12.35 -4.36
N GLU A 32 -1.18 13.35 -3.94
CA GLU A 32 -0.20 13.14 -2.88
C GLU A 32 -1.02 12.77 -1.67
N ILE A 33 -1.02 11.48 -1.36
CA ILE A 33 -1.74 10.94 -0.22
C ILE A 33 -1.08 11.53 1.03
N GLU A 34 -1.72 12.52 1.64
CA GLU A 34 -1.36 13.03 2.96
C GLU A 34 -1.71 11.96 3.99
N VAL A 35 -0.73 11.11 4.30
CA VAL A 35 -0.84 10.06 5.31
C VAL A 35 -0.71 10.71 6.70
N ASP A 36 -1.85 10.97 7.35
CA ASP A 36 -1.89 11.55 8.70
C ASP A 36 -1.56 10.53 9.82
N GLU A 37 -1.61 9.21 9.53
CA GLU A 37 -1.42 8.14 10.53
C GLU A 37 -0.36 7.09 10.13
N GLU A 38 0.31 6.49 11.11
CA GLU A 38 1.26 5.40 10.85
C GLU A 38 0.56 4.19 10.18
N PRO A 39 1.18 3.56 9.16
CA PRO A 39 0.59 2.40 8.51
C PRO A 39 0.33 1.23 9.45
N ALA A 40 -0.88 0.66 9.37
CA ALA A 40 -1.29 -0.53 10.11
C ALA A 40 -1.07 -1.80 9.27
N VAL A 41 -0.91 -2.94 9.96
CA VAL A 41 -0.68 -4.25 9.33
C VAL A 41 -1.64 -5.29 9.89
N ILE A 42 -2.29 -6.04 9.01
CA ILE A 42 -3.32 -7.04 9.33
C ILE A 42 -3.17 -8.28 8.46
N MET A 43 -3.53 -9.45 8.98
CA MET A 43 -3.67 -10.68 8.20
C MET A 43 -5.14 -10.97 7.96
N ALA A 44 -5.59 -10.91 6.71
CA ALA A 44 -7.01 -11.03 6.37
C ALA A 44 -7.24 -11.88 5.12
N THR A 45 -8.44 -12.43 5.00
CA THR A 45 -8.88 -13.27 3.88
C THR A 45 -9.81 -12.47 3.00
N TYR A 46 -9.52 -12.39 1.70
CA TYR A 46 -10.35 -11.62 0.77
C TYR A 46 -11.70 -12.31 0.52
N ILE A 47 -12.80 -11.56 0.57
CA ILE A 47 -14.15 -12.10 0.43
C ILE A 47 -14.85 -11.57 -0.81
N SER A 48 -14.89 -10.25 -0.98
CA SER A 48 -15.65 -9.61 -2.04
C SER A 48 -15.11 -8.23 -2.39
N MET A 49 -15.51 -7.76 -3.58
CA MET A 49 -15.44 -6.36 -3.97
C MET A 49 -16.88 -5.83 -4.04
N GLU A 50 -17.12 -4.71 -3.37
CA GLU A 50 -18.41 -4.03 -3.35
C GLU A 50 -18.20 -2.63 -3.93
N ASP A 51 -18.76 -2.40 -5.12
CA ASP A 51 -18.50 -1.21 -5.93
C ASP A 51 -17.01 -0.95 -6.16
N THR A 52 -16.39 -0.04 -5.39
CA THR A 52 -14.96 0.27 -5.43
C THR A 52 -14.17 -0.25 -4.22
N SER A 53 -14.87 -0.75 -3.21
CA SER A 53 -14.32 -1.16 -1.92
C SER A 53 -14.01 -2.66 -1.89
N PHE A 54 -13.06 -3.04 -1.04
CA PHE A 54 -12.55 -4.40 -0.90
C PHE A 54 -12.82 -4.91 0.52
N VAL A 55 -13.52 -6.03 0.63
CA VAL A 55 -13.93 -6.62 1.91
C VAL A 55 -13.08 -7.84 2.23
N PHE A 56 -12.58 -7.90 3.46
CA PHE A 56 -11.80 -9.01 3.99
C PHE A 56 -12.32 -9.44 5.36
N THR A 57 -12.17 -10.71 5.75
CA THR A 57 -12.29 -11.13 7.15
C THR A 57 -10.95 -11.31 7.82
N TYR A 58 -10.90 -11.03 9.10
CA TYR A 58 -9.75 -11.27 9.97
C TYR A 58 -10.22 -11.78 11.34
N ILE A 59 -9.28 -12.28 12.13
CA ILE A 59 -9.53 -12.62 13.54
C ILE A 59 -9.12 -11.41 14.37
N ASP A 60 -10.04 -10.86 15.14
CA ASP A 60 -9.81 -9.70 15.99
C ASP A 60 -9.16 -10.04 17.34
N GLU A 61 -9.09 -9.07 18.24
CA GLU A 61 -8.44 -9.22 19.54
C GLU A 61 -9.19 -10.16 20.50
N ASP A 62 -10.47 -10.42 20.24
CA ASP A 62 -11.34 -11.29 21.03
C ASP A 62 -11.43 -12.73 20.43
N ASP A 63 -10.55 -13.05 19.47
CA ASP A 63 -10.54 -14.29 18.69
C ASP A 63 -11.84 -14.52 17.86
N GLU A 64 -12.57 -13.46 17.53
CA GLU A 64 -13.79 -13.50 16.72
C GLU A 64 -13.51 -13.15 15.25
N GLU A 65 -14.29 -13.72 14.32
CA GLU A 65 -14.19 -13.37 12.90
C GLU A 65 -14.92 -12.05 12.65
N SER A 66 -14.16 -11.04 12.25
CA SER A 66 -14.63 -9.68 11.97
C SER A 66 -14.33 -9.30 10.52
N GLU A 67 -15.14 -8.39 9.95
CA GLU A 67 -14.94 -7.85 8.60
C GLU A 67 -14.20 -6.51 8.64
N ILE A 68 -13.38 -6.27 7.62
CA ILE A 68 -12.73 -4.99 7.38
C ILE A 68 -12.89 -4.61 5.90
N THR A 69 -13.29 -3.36 5.69
CA THR A 69 -13.47 -2.76 4.36
C THR A 69 -12.37 -1.75 4.09
N PHE A 70 -11.84 -1.81 2.87
CA PHE A 70 -10.91 -0.83 2.33
C PHE A 70 -11.52 -0.13 1.12
N GLU A 71 -11.65 1.18 1.19
CA GLU A 71 -12.32 2.01 0.18
C GLU A 71 -11.41 2.26 -1.03
N LYS A 72 -10.09 2.30 -0.82
CA LYS A 72 -9.09 2.50 -1.88
C LYS A 72 -7.97 1.47 -1.84
N ILE A 73 -7.33 1.30 -2.98
CA ILE A 73 -6.12 0.51 -3.15
C ILE A 73 -5.10 1.31 -3.96
N ALA A 74 -3.86 1.36 -3.47
CA ALA A 74 -2.82 2.12 -4.13
C ALA A 74 -2.54 1.58 -5.54
N PRO A 75 -2.28 2.45 -6.53
CA PRO A 75 -2.14 2.06 -7.94
C PRO A 75 -1.11 0.96 -8.19
N GLU A 76 0.01 0.97 -7.47
CA GLU A 76 1.08 -0.02 -7.54
C GLU A 76 0.64 -1.41 -7.05
N VAL A 77 -0.23 -1.47 -6.03
CA VAL A 77 -0.79 -2.72 -5.54
C VAL A 77 -1.79 -3.27 -6.55
N LYS A 78 -2.65 -2.40 -7.11
CA LYS A 78 -3.64 -2.75 -8.14
C LYS A 78 -3.01 -3.34 -9.41
N LYS A 79 -1.81 -2.88 -9.78
CA LYS A 79 -1.03 -3.44 -10.90
C LYS A 79 -0.53 -4.87 -10.62
N SER A 80 -0.30 -5.19 -9.35
CA SER A 80 0.27 -6.48 -8.91
C SER A 80 -0.82 -7.50 -8.58
N PHE A 81 -1.97 -7.04 -8.08
CA PHE A 81 -3.08 -7.89 -7.66
C PHE A 81 -4.40 -7.40 -8.27
N ASN A 82 -5.02 -8.26 -9.07
CA ASN A 82 -6.35 -8.02 -9.60
C ASN A 82 -7.42 -8.55 -8.64
N LEU A 83 -7.78 -7.77 -7.62
CA LEU A 83 -8.83 -8.15 -6.64
C LEU A 83 -10.23 -8.26 -7.26
N ALA A 84 -10.47 -7.66 -8.43
CA ALA A 84 -11.73 -7.85 -9.17
C ALA A 84 -11.87 -9.27 -9.77
N ASP A 85 -10.77 -10.05 -9.82
CA ASP A 85 -10.84 -11.46 -10.22
C ASP A 85 -11.41 -12.31 -9.07
N LYS A 86 -12.52 -13.01 -9.35
CA LYS A 86 -13.15 -13.96 -8.42
C LYS A 86 -12.21 -15.06 -7.93
N SER A 87 -11.13 -15.35 -8.65
CA SER A 87 -10.09 -16.30 -8.22
C SER A 87 -9.33 -15.86 -6.96
N MET A 88 -9.41 -14.57 -6.60
CA MET A 88 -8.83 -14.01 -5.38
C MET A 88 -9.67 -14.30 -4.14
N ILE A 89 -10.96 -14.62 -4.29
CA ILE A 89 -11.85 -14.90 -3.16
C ILE A 89 -11.31 -16.08 -2.35
N GLY A 90 -11.26 -15.92 -1.03
CA GLY A 90 -10.71 -16.90 -0.09
C GLY A 90 -9.17 -16.92 -0.01
N LYS A 91 -8.46 -16.05 -0.75
CA LYS A 91 -7.00 -15.92 -0.59
C LYS A 91 -6.68 -15.08 0.65
N LYS A 92 -5.68 -15.54 1.40
CA LYS A 92 -5.20 -14.84 2.59
C LYS A 92 -4.04 -13.92 2.23
N PHE A 93 -4.02 -12.74 2.83
CA PHE A 93 -3.02 -11.72 2.60
C PHE A 93 -2.52 -11.18 3.94
N LYS A 94 -1.26 -10.76 3.96
CA LYS A 94 -0.78 -9.73 4.86
C LYS A 94 -0.98 -8.39 4.16
N ILE A 95 -1.77 -7.52 4.78
CA ILE A 95 -2.20 -6.24 4.24
C ILE A 95 -1.52 -5.14 5.05
N THR A 96 -0.93 -4.16 4.37
CA THR A 96 -0.50 -2.90 4.98
C THR A 96 -1.40 -1.79 4.45
N TYR A 97 -1.95 -0.98 5.34
CA TYR A 97 -2.91 0.06 4.99
C TYR A 97 -2.73 1.31 5.86
N THR A 98 -3.24 2.43 5.36
CA THR A 98 -3.35 3.71 6.07
C THR A 98 -4.82 4.06 6.26
N THR A 99 -5.11 4.89 7.26
CA THR A 99 -6.40 5.57 7.41
C THR A 99 -6.20 7.03 7.04
N GLU A 100 -7.06 7.56 6.18
CA GLU A 100 -7.01 8.94 5.71
C GLU A 100 -8.35 9.61 5.99
N ASN A 101 -8.33 10.88 6.37
CA ASN A 101 -9.55 11.68 6.50
C ASN A 101 -9.73 12.51 5.24
N ILE A 102 -10.82 12.27 4.50
CA ILE A 102 -11.17 13.03 3.30
C ILE A 102 -12.43 13.86 3.56
N THR A 103 -12.62 14.93 2.82
CA THR A 103 -13.86 15.71 2.84
C THR A 103 -15.06 14.84 2.48
N ASP A 104 -16.16 14.99 3.22
CA ASP A 104 -17.41 14.33 2.90
C ASP A 104 -18.02 14.94 1.64
N ASP A 105 -18.39 14.10 0.68
CA ASP A 105 -19.02 14.52 -0.57
C ASP A 105 -20.40 15.17 -0.34
N ASP A 106 -21.08 14.83 0.76
CA ASP A 106 -22.39 15.38 1.12
C ASP A 106 -22.30 16.65 2.01
N ASP A 107 -21.16 16.88 2.67
CA ASP A 107 -20.92 18.00 3.56
C ASP A 107 -19.44 18.42 3.58
N GLU A 108 -19.11 19.48 2.84
CA GLU A 108 -17.73 19.98 2.69
C GLU A 108 -17.07 20.42 4.02
N ASP A 109 -17.86 20.68 5.07
CA ASP A 109 -17.36 21.03 6.41
C ASP A 109 -17.06 19.78 7.28
N SER A 110 -17.38 18.59 6.79
CA SER A 110 -17.21 17.30 7.47
C SER A 110 -16.10 16.46 6.83
N LEU A 111 -15.47 15.61 7.64
CA LEU A 111 -14.47 14.64 7.18
C LEU A 111 -14.96 13.21 7.44
N VAL A 112 -14.65 12.31 6.52
CA VAL A 112 -14.87 10.86 6.67
C VAL A 112 -13.53 10.14 6.62
N SER A 113 -13.38 9.09 7.45
CA SER A 113 -12.18 8.26 7.44
C SER A 113 -12.32 7.12 6.44
N ILE A 114 -11.35 6.98 5.54
CA ILE A 114 -11.24 5.88 4.59
C ILE A 114 -9.95 5.10 4.84
N ARG A 115 -9.93 3.82 4.47
CA ARG A 115 -8.77 2.94 4.52
C ARG A 115 -8.22 2.67 3.13
N VAL A 116 -6.92 2.84 3.00
CA VAL A 116 -6.21 2.68 1.73
C VAL A 116 -5.20 1.54 1.83
N ILE A 117 -5.36 0.51 0.99
CA ILE A 117 -4.38 -0.57 0.91
C ILE A 117 -3.13 -0.08 0.18
N ILE A 118 -2.00 -0.04 0.88
CA ILE A 118 -0.71 0.39 0.31
C ILE A 118 0.26 -0.77 0.05
N ALA A 119 0.03 -1.96 0.63
CA ALA A 119 0.73 -3.18 0.25
C ALA A 119 -0.11 -4.45 0.46
N LEU A 120 0.09 -5.43 -0.42
CA LEU A 120 -0.43 -6.79 -0.28
C LEU A 120 0.68 -7.81 -0.47
N GLU A 121 0.75 -8.76 0.47
CA GLU A 121 1.58 -9.95 0.38
C GLU A 121 0.69 -11.18 0.52
N LYS A 122 0.62 -12.00 -0.54
CA LYS A 122 -0.17 -13.23 -0.52
C LYS A 122 0.51 -14.30 0.34
N LEU A 123 -0.28 -14.98 1.16
CA LEU A 123 0.17 -16.03 2.10
C LEU A 123 -0.05 -17.45 1.56
#